data_AF-A0A060C8B3-F1
#
_entry.id   AF-A0A060C8B3-F1
#
_cell.length_a   1.000
_cell.length_b   1.000
_cell.length_c   1.000
_cell.angle_alpha   90.00
_cell.angle_beta   90.00
_cell.angle_gamma   90.00
#
_symmetry.space_group_name_H-M   'P 1'
#
loop_
_entity.id
_entity.type
_entity.pdbx_description
1 polymer ?
#
loop_
_entity_poly.entity_id
_entity_poly.type
_entity_poly.pdbx_seq_one_letter_code
_entity_poly.pdbx_strand_id
1 'polypeptide(L)'
;FIDDKQIEVMFNAMDTHDTARLLTLCQGDQRLQKQILTFMFMQIGAPCLYYGTEVGMAGGYDPGCRACMIWDTAKQNRQMLQFVRQLVHFRRNYAAVFKPRSVNLEI
;
A
#
# COMPACT_ATOMS: atom_id res chain seq x y z
N PHE A 1 18.81 0.36 18.61
CA PHE A 1 19.23 1.08 17.40
C PHE A 1 18.81 0.23 16.21
N ILE A 2 17.86 0.72 15.39
CA ILE A 2 17.51 0.04 14.13
C ILE A 2 18.56 0.50 13.12
N ASP A 3 19.22 -0.45 12.47
CA ASP A 3 20.20 -0.16 11.42
C ASP A 3 19.47 0.38 10.17
N ASP A 4 19.98 1.45 9.57
CA ASP A 4 19.45 2.05 8.34
C ASP A 4 19.27 1.02 7.22
N LYS A 5 20.15 0.00 7.18
CA LYS A 5 20.06 -1.11 6.24
C LYS A 5 18.80 -1.98 6.45
N GLN A 6 18.36 -2.14 7.70
CA GLN A 6 17.13 -2.88 8.01
C GLN A 6 15.88 -2.12 7.54
N ILE A 7 15.90 -0.79 7.63
CA ILE A 7 14.80 0.08 7.17
C ILE A 7 14.69 0.05 5.64
N GLU A 8 15.82 0.03 4.92
CA GLU A 8 15.85 -0.04 3.45
C GLU A 8 15.12 -1.28 2.88
N VAL A 9 15.16 -2.39 3.62
CA VAL A 9 14.55 -3.67 3.21
C VAL A 9 13.26 -4.01 3.97
N MET A 10 12.72 -3.08 4.75
CA MET A 10 11.50 -3.29 5.52
C MET A 10 10.31 -3.57 4.60
N PHE A 11 9.52 -4.59 4.90
CA PHE A 11 8.34 -4.96 4.12
C PHE A 11 7.10 -4.23 4.65
N ASN A 12 6.64 -3.22 3.92
CA ASN A 12 5.56 -2.33 4.36
C ASN A 12 4.23 -2.80 3.78
N ALA A 13 3.38 -3.40 4.61
CA ALA A 13 2.03 -3.81 4.24
C ALA A 13 1.00 -3.17 5.17
N MET A 14 -0.12 -2.70 4.62
CA MET A 14 -1.23 -2.12 5.41
C MET A 14 -2.37 -3.12 5.64
N ASP A 15 -2.43 -4.18 4.84
CA ASP A 15 -3.33 -5.30 4.99
C ASP A 15 -2.70 -6.59 4.45
N THR A 16 -3.16 -7.74 4.95
CA THR A 16 -2.71 -9.07 4.54
C THR A 16 -3.87 -10.07 4.57
N HIS A 17 -3.55 -11.35 4.36
CA HIS A 17 -4.49 -12.46 4.51
C HIS A 17 -4.88 -12.77 5.97
N ASP A 18 -4.25 -12.13 6.96
CA ASP A 18 -4.52 -12.33 8.39
C ASP A 18 -5.12 -11.09 9.06
N THR A 19 -5.30 -10.00 8.32
CA THR A 19 -5.93 -8.76 8.80
C THR A 19 -7.22 -8.49 8.04
N ALA A 20 -8.07 -7.61 8.57
CA ALA A 20 -9.12 -7.02 7.75
C ALA A 20 -8.53 -6.23 6.58
N ARG A 21 -9.27 -6.15 5.46
CA ARG A 21 -8.85 -5.39 4.27
C ARG A 21 -8.82 -3.90 4.56
N LEU A 22 -7.90 -3.19 3.92
CA LEU A 22 -7.69 -1.76 4.16
C LEU A 22 -8.98 -0.93 3.96
N LEU A 23 -9.76 -1.23 2.92
CA LEU A 23 -11.01 -0.51 2.65
C LEU A 23 -12.05 -0.72 3.78
N THR A 24 -12.09 -1.92 4.39
CA THR A 24 -12.95 -2.21 5.53
C THR A 24 -12.50 -1.47 6.77
N LEU A 25 -11.19 -1.40 7.03
CA LEU A 25 -10.63 -0.58 8.10
C LEU A 25 -10.92 0.91 7.90
N CYS A 26 -10.96 1.37 6.65
CA CYS A 26 -11.35 2.73 6.27
C CYS A 26 -12.89 2.95 6.28
N GLN A 27 -13.69 1.97 6.71
CA GLN A 27 -15.16 2.04 6.72
C GLN A 27 -15.76 2.38 5.35
N GLY A 28 -15.11 1.93 4.26
CA GLY A 28 -15.54 2.24 2.90
C GLY A 28 -15.07 3.59 2.36
N ASP A 29 -14.36 4.42 3.15
CA ASP A 29 -13.81 5.69 2.68
C ASP A 29 -12.60 5.46 1.77
N GLN A 30 -12.84 5.54 0.46
CA GLN A 30 -11.80 5.40 -0.57
C GLN A 30 -10.80 6.55 -0.58
N ARG A 31 -11.18 7.75 -0.12
CA ARG A 31 -10.27 8.89 -0.03
C ARG A 31 -9.24 8.64 1.07
N LEU A 32 -9.69 8.15 2.22
CA LEU A 32 -8.79 7.73 3.31
C LEU A 32 -7.89 6.57 2.86
N GLN A 33 -8.45 5.57 2.18
CA GLN A 33 -7.66 4.47 1.62
C GLN A 33 -6.55 4.99 0.69
N LYS A 34 -6.86 5.94 -0.21
CA LYS A 34 -5.86 6.56 -1.10
C LYS A 34 -4.76 7.28 -0.31
N GLN A 35 -5.10 8.00 0.76
CA GLN A 35 -4.12 8.68 1.61
C GLN A 35 -3.17 7.68 2.30
N ILE A 36 -3.71 6.58 2.85
CA ILE A 36 -2.91 5.54 3.50
C ILE A 36 -1.98 4.85 2.49
N LEU A 37 -2.49 4.52 1.30
CA LEU A 37 -1.67 3.96 0.22
C LEU A 37 -0.57 4.93 -0.22
N THR A 38 -0.88 6.22 -0.41
CA THR A 38 0.14 7.23 -0.73
C THR A 38 1.22 7.28 0.35
N PHE A 39 0.81 7.33 1.61
CA PHE A 39 1.76 7.33 2.73
C PHE A 39 2.67 6.09 2.71
N MET A 40 2.10 4.89 2.57
CA MET A 40 2.86 3.64 2.47
C MET A 40 3.85 3.65 1.30
N PHE A 41 3.40 4.11 0.12
CA PHE A 41 4.24 4.19 -1.09
C PHE A 41 5.30 5.29 -1.04
N MET A 42 5.23 6.21 -0.07
CA MET A 42 6.25 7.25 0.17
C MET A 42 7.26 6.86 1.26
N GLN A 43 7.05 5.76 1.99
CA GLN A 43 8.00 5.29 3.01
C GLN A 43 9.24 4.63 2.39
N ILE A 44 10.33 4.61 3.15
CA ILE A 44 11.51 3.77 2.88
C ILE A 44 11.12 2.29 3.10
N GLY A 45 11.68 1.38 2.32
CA GLY A 45 11.37 -0.05 2.35
C GLY A 45 10.74 -0.56 1.06
N ALA A 46 10.14 -1.75 1.12
CA ALA A 46 9.41 -2.39 0.05
C ALA A 46 7.90 -2.34 0.34
N PRO A 47 7.11 -1.48 -0.35
CA PRO A 47 5.67 -1.49 -0.21
C PRO A 47 5.08 -2.78 -0.79
N CYS A 48 4.15 -3.38 -0.06
CA CYS A 48 3.39 -4.54 -0.45
C CYS A 48 1.91 -4.18 -0.55
N LEU A 49 1.27 -4.69 -1.60
CA LEU A 49 -0.15 -4.53 -1.81
C LEU A 49 -0.82 -5.90 -1.76
N TYR A 50 -1.85 -6.04 -0.93
CA TYR A 50 -2.66 -7.25 -0.90
C TYR A 50 -3.61 -7.31 -2.10
N TYR A 51 -3.76 -8.50 -2.70
CA TYR A 51 -4.54 -8.63 -3.93
C TYR A 51 -5.97 -8.14 -3.73
N GLY A 52 -6.50 -7.43 -4.72
CA GLY A 52 -7.85 -6.90 -4.65
C GLY A 52 -7.96 -5.50 -4.05
N THR A 53 -6.96 -5.05 -3.28
CA THR A 53 -6.93 -3.70 -2.72
C THR A 53 -6.89 -2.66 -3.82
N GLU A 54 -6.17 -2.93 -4.92
CA GLU A 54 -6.11 -2.09 -6.12
C GLU A 54 -7.44 -1.95 -6.87
N VAL A 55 -8.35 -2.91 -6.71
CA VAL A 55 -9.69 -2.86 -7.32
C VAL A 55 -10.80 -2.55 -6.32
N GLY A 56 -10.44 -2.20 -5.07
CA GLY A 56 -11.39 -1.79 -4.03
C GLY A 56 -12.14 -2.95 -3.36
N MET A 57 -11.51 -4.12 -3.23
CA MET A 57 -12.09 -5.22 -2.45
C MET A 57 -12.16 -4.87 -0.95
N ALA A 58 -13.30 -5.16 -0.34
CA ALA A 58 -13.54 -5.06 1.11
C ALA A 58 -13.70 -6.46 1.72
N GLY A 59 -13.47 -6.59 3.02
CA GLY A 59 -13.54 -7.84 3.77
C GLY A 59 -13.04 -7.66 5.20
N GLY A 60 -13.76 -8.27 6.16
CA GLY A 60 -13.34 -8.31 7.57
C GLY A 60 -12.12 -9.20 7.81
N TYR A 61 -11.91 -9.64 9.05
CA TYR A 61 -10.89 -10.65 9.37
C TYR A 61 -11.16 -11.98 8.66
N ASP A 62 -10.18 -12.89 8.71
CA ASP A 62 -10.30 -14.27 8.21
C ASP A 62 -11.65 -14.89 8.63
N PRO A 63 -12.46 -15.42 7.68
CA PRO A 63 -12.21 -15.64 6.25
C PRO A 63 -12.56 -14.49 5.31
N GLY A 64 -13.15 -13.40 5.80
CA GLY A 64 -13.64 -12.29 4.98
C GLY A 64 -12.56 -11.60 4.15
N CYS A 65 -11.32 -11.52 4.65
CA CYS A 65 -10.20 -10.94 3.91
C CYS A 65 -9.77 -11.78 2.70
N ARG A 66 -10.10 -13.08 2.67
CA ARG A 66 -9.66 -14.06 1.66
C ARG A 66 -10.68 -14.30 0.54
N ALA A 67 -11.59 -13.35 0.32
CA ALA A 67 -12.59 -13.44 -0.75
C ALA A 67 -11.94 -13.62 -2.14
N CYS A 68 -12.63 -14.30 -3.05
CA CYS A 68 -12.17 -14.50 -4.43
C CYS A 68 -11.93 -13.16 -5.14
N MET A 69 -10.89 -13.10 -5.96
CA MET A 69 -10.57 -11.92 -6.74
C MET A 69 -11.72 -11.53 -7.69
N ILE A 70 -12.01 -10.24 -7.77
CA ILE A 70 -13.00 -9.69 -8.69
C ILE A 70 -12.34 -9.53 -10.07
N TRP A 71 -12.53 -10.52 -10.94
CA TRP A 71 -12.01 -10.50 -12.32
C TRP A 71 -12.90 -9.75 -13.30
N ASP A 72 -14.20 -9.68 -13.02
CA ASP A 72 -15.14 -8.91 -13.83
C ASP A 72 -14.83 -7.42 -13.73
N THR A 73 -14.32 -6.86 -14.83
CA THR A 73 -13.89 -5.46 -14.89
C THR A 73 -15.01 -4.46 -14.61
N ALA A 74 -16.28 -4.84 -14.83
CA ALA A 74 -17.44 -3.99 -14.52
C ALA A 74 -17.67 -3.86 -13.01
N LYS A 75 -17.17 -4.81 -12.22
CA LYS A 75 -17.27 -4.83 -10.75
C LYS A 75 -16.02 -4.27 -10.06
N GLN A 76 -14.97 -3.96 -10.81
CA GLN A 76 -13.73 -3.39 -10.27
C GLN A 76 -13.84 -1.89 -10.11
N ASN A 77 -13.26 -1.34 -9.03
CA ASN A 77 -13.03 0.09 -8.94
C ASN A 77 -11.87 0.52 -9.85
N ARG A 78 -12.22 0.93 -11.08
CA ARG A 78 -11.25 1.33 -12.12
C ARG A 78 -10.46 2.59 -11.74
N GLN A 79 -11.06 3.49 -10.96
CA GLN A 79 -10.38 4.70 -10.50
C GLN A 79 -9.30 4.37 -9.46
N MET A 80 -9.58 3.43 -8.54
CA MET A 80 -8.58 2.94 -7.59
C MET A 80 -7.44 2.22 -8.32
N LEU A 81 -7.76 1.40 -9.31
CA LEU A 81 -6.74 0.68 -10.10
C LEU A 81 -5.82 1.66 -10.83
N GLN A 82 -6.38 2.70 -11.45
CA GLN A 82 -5.60 3.75 -12.10
C GLN A 82 -4.73 4.51 -11.09
N PHE A 83 -5.28 4.85 -9.93
CA PHE A 83 -4.55 5.52 -8.85
C PHE A 83 -3.37 4.69 -8.34
N VAL A 84 -3.57 3.39 -8.07
CA VAL A 84 -2.49 2.50 -7.63
C VAL A 84 -1.40 2.38 -8.70
N ARG A 85 -1.78 2.28 -9.98
CA ARG A 85 -0.80 2.31 -11.09
C ARG A 85 0.01 3.60 -11.11
N GLN A 86 -0.62 4.75 -10.86
CA GLN A 86 0.07 6.03 -10.75
C GLN A 86 1.03 6.06 -9.56
N LEU A 87 0.66 5.52 -8.39
CA LEU A 87 1.56 5.41 -7.23
C LEU A 87 2.78 4.53 -7.51
N VAL A 88 2.60 3.38 -8.14
CA VAL A 88 3.72 2.49 -8.53
C VAL A 88 4.63 3.22 -9.52
N HIS A 89 4.07 3.88 -10.53
CA HIS A 89 4.86 4.65 -11.50
C HIS A 89 5.62 5.80 -10.83
N PHE A 90 4.96 6.56 -9.96
CA PHE A 90 5.58 7.63 -9.16
C PHE A 90 6.74 7.08 -8.33
N ARG A 91 6.54 6.03 -7.54
CA ARG A 91 7.60 5.45 -6.71
C ARG A 91 8.80 4.99 -7.54
N ARG A 92 8.56 4.39 -8.71
CA ARG A 92 9.63 3.95 -9.62
C ARG A 92 10.44 5.13 -10.17
N ASN A 93 9.76 6.19 -10.60
CA ASN A 93 10.43 7.37 -11.15
C ASN A 93 11.26 8.13 -10.09
N TYR A 94 10.82 8.09 -8.84
CA TYR A 94 11.48 8.77 -7.71
C TYR A 94 12.18 7.79 -6.75
N ALA A 95 12.55 6.60 -7.21
CA ALA A 95 13.10 5.54 -6.33
C ALA A 95 14.35 5.99 -5.55
N ALA A 96 15.17 6.88 -6.12
CA ALA A 96 16.35 7.43 -5.46
C ALA A 96 16.04 8.29 -4.23
N VAL A 97 14.81 8.83 -4.13
CA VAL A 97 14.36 9.64 -2.97
C VAL A 97 14.03 8.75 -1.78
N PHE A 98 13.57 7.53 -2.01
CA PHE A 98 13.09 6.60 -0.97
C PHE A 98 14.18 5.64 -0.46
N LYS A 99 15.41 6.16 -0.34
CA LYS A 99 16.56 5.45 0.24
C LYS A 99 16.99 6.12 1.55
N PRO A 100 17.52 5.37 2.53
CA PRO A 100 18.14 5.99 3.69
C PRO A 100 19.24 6.94 3.22
N ARG A 101 19.20 8.19 3.69
CA ARG A 101 20.29 9.14 3.51
C ARG A 101 20.90 9.38 4.89
N SER A 102 22.22 9.28 4.98
CA SER A 102 22.95 9.82 6.12
C SER A 102 22.78 11.34 6.11
N VAL A 103 21.81 11.84 6.88
CA VAL A 103 21.71 13.28 7.12
C VAL A 103 22.73 13.58 8.22
N ASN A 104 23.94 13.98 7.82
CA ASN A 104 24.85 14.64 8.75
C ASN A 104 24.23 15.99 9.09
N LEU A 105 23.46 16.03 10.17
CA LEU A 105 23.13 17.29 10.83
C LEU A 105 24.40 17.75 11.53
N GLU A 106 25.22 18.52 10.83
CA GLU A 106 26.21 19.36 11.50
C GLU A 106 25.45 20.46 12.25
N ILE A 107 25.34 20.28 13.57
CA ILE A 107 24.92 21.31 14.53
C ILE A 107 26.11 21.61 15.42
#